data_AF-A0A1G6C9Q7-F1
#
_entry.id   AF-A0A1G6C9Q7-F1
#
_cell.length_a   1.000
_cell.length_b   1.000
_cell.length_c   1.000
_cell.angle_alpha   90.00
_cell.angle_beta   90.00
_cell.angle_gamma   90.00
#
_symmetry.space_group_name_H-M   'P 1'
#
loop_
_entity.id
_entity.type
_entity.pdbx_description
1 polymer ?
#
loop_
_entity_poly.entity_id
_entity_poly.type
_entity_poly.pdbx_seq_one_letter_code
_entity_poly.pdbx_strand_id
1 'polypeptide(L)'
;MLTPVLSLSLAIMLLPAAAGAAWVEQVVDLVGPVVELRQDGDEVFVRNGEWQRLVVCDAGVCANAGEPFEPEPAPDGLPGWTVATADDGGGARRAWYAEPTDRYPHGVFGRPENAGALVVEDVQGRNTTLRLPADSVFEDLAPRIADFDGDGQNDVLVIRSSVRAGAQIVVYRLAAGTLYESAATAPIGRPNRWLSIAGIADYSGNGRPDIALVKTPHIGGVLELLSFDRRQLRPVGRPLKGFSNHVFGSREASLSASTTVNSDRIHDLVLPGEDRRSLKIVTAAGGSLRVIVDVPLDGAIVTDIGVLDDDGPVFVMGLEDGRLVLVRQTAD
;
A
#
# COMPACT_ATOMS: atom_id res chain seq x y z
N MET A 1 -67.45 7.72 43.99
CA MET A 1 -66.79 7.98 42.70
C MET A 1 -65.29 7.85 42.93
N LEU A 2 -64.69 6.75 42.47
CA LEU A 2 -63.24 6.52 42.48
C LEU A 2 -62.90 5.87 41.14
N THR A 3 -62.19 6.59 40.28
CA THR A 3 -61.67 6.12 38.99
C THR A 3 -60.30 5.47 39.21
N PRO A 4 -59.99 4.31 38.61
CA PRO A 4 -58.66 3.74 38.69
C PRO A 4 -57.75 4.36 37.62
N VAL A 5 -56.52 4.68 38.02
CA VAL A 5 -55.44 5.08 37.11
C VAL A 5 -54.76 3.80 36.61
N LEU A 6 -54.83 3.54 35.30
CA LEU A 6 -54.06 2.47 34.66
C LEU A 6 -52.62 2.95 34.48
N SER A 7 -51.68 2.29 35.17
CA SER A 7 -50.24 2.49 34.94
C SER A 7 -49.80 1.64 33.75
N LEU A 8 -49.46 2.28 32.63
CA LEU A 8 -48.93 1.62 31.45
C LEU A 8 -47.42 1.40 31.64
N SER A 9 -47.00 0.16 31.89
CA SER A 9 -45.58 -0.20 31.93
C SER A 9 -45.12 -0.49 30.50
N LEU A 10 -44.31 0.42 29.93
CA LEU A 10 -43.69 0.24 28.63
C LEU A 10 -42.48 -0.69 28.79
N ALA A 11 -42.64 -1.97 28.45
CA ALA A 11 -41.51 -2.89 28.33
C ALA A 11 -40.74 -2.56 27.04
N ILE A 12 -39.60 -1.89 27.18
CA ILE A 12 -38.64 -1.73 26.09
C ILE A 12 -37.99 -3.10 25.85
N MET A 13 -38.46 -3.81 24.82
CA MET A 13 -37.72 -4.95 24.27
C MET A 13 -36.46 -4.40 23.61
N LEU A 14 -35.31 -4.56 24.27
CA LEU A 14 -34.01 -4.45 23.63
C LEU A 14 -33.88 -5.65 22.67
N LEU A 15 -34.04 -5.39 21.38
CA LEU A 15 -33.59 -6.33 20.35
C LEU A 15 -32.06 -6.46 20.47
N PRO A 16 -31.49 -7.68 20.43
CA PRO A 16 -30.04 -7.83 20.34
C PRO A 16 -29.59 -7.15 19.04
N ALA A 17 -28.55 -6.32 19.12
CA ALA A 17 -27.86 -5.88 17.91
C ALA A 17 -27.43 -7.13 17.15
N ALA A 18 -27.70 -7.18 15.84
CA ALA A 18 -27.10 -8.22 14.99
C ALA A 18 -25.59 -8.17 15.23
N ALA A 19 -25.02 -9.27 15.73
CA ALA A 19 -23.58 -9.41 15.77
C ALA A 19 -23.16 -9.40 14.30
N GLY A 20 -22.48 -8.34 13.85
CA GLY A 20 -21.98 -8.29 12.48
C GLY A 20 -21.05 -9.47 12.23
N ALA A 21 -21.12 -10.04 11.03
CA ALA A 21 -20.25 -11.10 10.57
C ALA A 21 -18.78 -10.90 11.00
N ALA A 22 -18.20 -11.94 11.60
CA ALA A 22 -16.84 -11.94 12.12
C ALA A 22 -15.82 -12.14 11.01
N TRP A 23 -14.60 -11.64 11.20
CA TRP A 23 -13.47 -11.92 10.32
C TRP A 23 -12.59 -12.99 10.94
N VAL A 24 -12.21 -13.99 10.14
CA VAL A 24 -11.47 -15.17 10.63
C VAL A 24 -10.25 -15.47 9.76
N GLU A 25 -9.15 -15.80 10.43
CA GLU A 25 -7.96 -16.41 9.82
C GLU A 25 -8.22 -17.89 9.52
N GLN A 26 -7.79 -18.35 8.35
CA GLN A 26 -7.79 -19.76 7.98
C GLN A 26 -6.47 -20.09 7.28
N VAL A 27 -5.87 -21.22 7.63
CA VAL A 27 -4.67 -21.71 6.94
C VAL A 27 -5.06 -22.23 5.57
N VAL A 28 -4.28 -21.86 4.55
CA VAL A 28 -4.40 -22.40 3.19
C VAL A 28 -3.41 -23.56 3.06
N ASP A 29 -3.92 -24.74 2.73
CA ASP A 29 -3.08 -25.94 2.54
C ASP A 29 -2.26 -25.81 1.25
N LEU A 30 -1.02 -25.33 1.39
CA LEU A 30 -0.04 -25.21 0.32
C LEU A 30 1.22 -25.99 0.67
N VAL A 31 1.80 -26.68 -0.32
CA VAL A 31 3.03 -27.46 -0.11
C VAL A 31 4.24 -26.51 -0.06
N GLY A 32 5.01 -26.59 1.02
CA GLY A 32 6.25 -25.81 1.18
C GLY A 32 6.03 -24.37 1.64
N PRO A 33 7.11 -23.70 2.08
CA PRO A 33 7.02 -22.36 2.64
C PRO A 33 6.76 -21.31 1.54
N VAL A 34 5.82 -20.40 1.79
CA VAL A 34 5.62 -19.21 0.97
C VAL A 34 6.78 -18.23 1.18
N VAL A 35 7.35 -17.73 0.08
CA VAL A 35 8.45 -16.77 0.09
C VAL A 35 8.09 -15.43 -0.56
N GLU A 36 7.05 -15.40 -1.40
CA GLU A 36 6.61 -14.21 -2.11
C GLU A 36 5.11 -14.32 -2.42
N LEU A 37 4.41 -13.20 -2.40
CA LEU A 37 3.04 -13.06 -2.87
C LEU A 37 2.97 -11.79 -3.71
N ARG A 38 2.21 -11.82 -4.81
CA ARG A 38 2.04 -10.66 -5.69
C ARG A 38 0.59 -10.54 -6.16
N GLN A 39 0.05 -9.33 -6.09
CA GLN A 39 -1.16 -8.95 -6.82
C GLN A 39 -0.79 -8.46 -8.22
N ASP A 40 -1.47 -8.96 -9.24
CA ASP A 40 -1.37 -8.49 -10.62
C ASP A 40 -2.76 -8.36 -11.24
N GLY A 41 -3.22 -7.12 -11.41
CA GLY A 41 -4.62 -6.84 -11.72
C GLY A 41 -5.55 -7.45 -10.66
N ASP A 42 -6.52 -8.24 -11.11
CA ASP A 42 -7.47 -8.98 -10.25
C ASP A 42 -6.96 -10.37 -9.83
N GLU A 43 -5.73 -10.73 -10.19
CA GLU A 43 -5.16 -12.05 -9.94
C GLU A 43 -4.11 -12.00 -8.81
N VAL A 44 -4.07 -13.07 -8.01
CA VAL A 44 -3.09 -13.23 -6.92
C VAL A 44 -2.17 -14.39 -7.24
N PHE A 45 -0.87 -14.19 -7.04
CA PHE A 45 0.15 -15.20 -7.26
C PHE A 45 0.96 -15.41 -5.98
N VAL A 46 1.35 -16.66 -5.73
CA VAL A 46 2.21 -17.05 -4.61
C VAL A 46 3.41 -17.80 -5.13
N ARG A 47 4.55 -17.67 -4.43
CA ARG A 47 5.77 -18.42 -4.72
C ARG A 47 6.19 -19.25 -3.52
N ASN A 48 6.39 -20.54 -3.76
CA ASN A 48 6.85 -21.57 -2.81
C ASN A 48 7.81 -22.54 -3.53
N GLY A 49 8.69 -21.99 -4.38
CA GLY A 49 9.45 -22.71 -5.39
C GLY A 49 9.16 -22.10 -6.77
N GLU A 50 8.16 -22.65 -7.45
CA GLU A 50 7.58 -22.08 -8.67
C GLU A 50 6.47 -21.08 -8.34
N TRP A 51 6.10 -20.25 -9.32
CA TRP A 51 4.94 -19.38 -9.19
C TRP A 51 3.64 -20.17 -9.39
N GLN A 52 2.63 -19.81 -8.61
CA GLN A 52 1.29 -20.38 -8.69
C GLN A 52 0.25 -19.27 -8.58
N ARG A 53 -0.81 -19.34 -9.40
CA ARG A 53 -1.98 -18.46 -9.33
C ARG A 53 -2.97 -18.98 -8.29
N LEU A 54 -3.36 -18.14 -7.35
CA LEU A 54 -4.39 -18.46 -6.36
C LEU A 54 -5.79 -18.24 -6.94
N VAL A 55 -6.72 -19.13 -6.60
CA VAL A 55 -8.14 -19.06 -6.99
C VAL A 55 -9.02 -19.45 -5.82
N VAL A 56 -10.23 -18.88 -5.78
CA VAL A 56 -11.28 -19.34 -4.86
C VAL A 56 -11.77 -20.72 -5.30
N CYS A 57 -11.97 -21.61 -4.33
CA CYS A 57 -12.43 -22.98 -4.54
C CYS A 57 -13.22 -23.50 -3.32
N ASP A 58 -13.78 -24.70 -3.41
CA ASP A 58 -14.56 -25.31 -2.31
C ASP A 58 -13.77 -25.46 -0.98
N ALA A 59 -12.43 -25.50 -1.05
CA ALA A 59 -11.53 -25.55 0.10
C ALA A 59 -11.15 -24.15 0.64
N GLY A 60 -11.76 -23.08 0.13
CA GLY A 60 -11.38 -21.69 0.39
C GLY A 60 -10.52 -21.14 -0.74
N VAL A 61 -9.20 -21.38 -0.69
CA VAL A 61 -8.25 -20.94 -1.71
C VAL A 61 -7.41 -22.12 -2.19
N CYS A 62 -7.25 -22.25 -3.50
CA CYS A 62 -6.46 -23.26 -4.19
C CYS A 62 -5.37 -22.61 -5.05
N ALA A 63 -4.30 -23.34 -5.35
CA ALA A 63 -3.20 -22.87 -6.18
C ALA A 63 -3.12 -23.65 -7.50
N ASN A 64 -3.09 -22.93 -8.62
CA ASN A 64 -2.94 -23.45 -9.98
C ASN A 64 -1.60 -22.97 -10.58
N ALA A 65 -1.10 -23.66 -11.61
CA ALA A 65 0.06 -23.16 -12.34
C ALA A 65 -0.25 -21.78 -12.98
N GLY A 66 0.67 -20.83 -12.82
CA GLY A 66 0.54 -19.48 -13.36
C GLY A 66 1.67 -18.59 -12.87
N GLU A 67 2.04 -17.60 -13.68
CA GLU A 67 3.10 -16.64 -13.35
C GLU A 67 2.51 -15.23 -13.38
N PRO A 68 2.90 -14.35 -12.43
CA PRO A 68 2.46 -12.98 -12.46
C PRO A 68 3.13 -12.21 -13.61
N PHE A 69 2.58 -11.04 -13.94
CA PHE A 69 3.35 -10.04 -14.67
C PHE A 69 4.67 -9.73 -13.94
N GLU A 70 5.75 -9.78 -14.70
CA GLU A 70 7.07 -9.36 -14.25
C GLU A 70 7.35 -7.96 -14.81
N PRO A 71 7.42 -6.93 -13.95
CA PRO A 71 7.73 -5.59 -14.39
C PRO A 71 9.09 -5.52 -15.09
N GLU A 72 9.18 -4.66 -16.11
CA GLU A 72 10.44 -4.44 -16.82
C GLU A 72 11.52 -3.94 -15.84
N PRO A 73 12.72 -4.54 -15.82
CA PRO A 73 13.83 -4.04 -15.02
C PRO A 73 14.23 -2.62 -15.44
N ALA A 74 14.55 -1.78 -14.46
CA ALA A 74 15.04 -0.43 -14.73
C ALA A 74 16.37 -0.49 -15.52
N PRO A 75 16.48 0.20 -16.68
CA PRO A 75 17.72 0.27 -17.44
C PRO A 75 18.88 0.79 -16.59
N ASP A 76 20.01 0.07 -16.60
CA ASP A 76 21.21 0.33 -15.80
C ASP A 76 20.95 0.46 -14.27
N GLY A 77 19.80 -0.05 -13.81
CA GLY A 77 19.38 -0.09 -12.42
C GLY A 77 19.91 -1.30 -11.66
N LEU A 78 19.71 -1.30 -10.34
CA LEU A 78 20.05 -2.43 -9.48
C LEU A 78 18.98 -3.54 -9.56
N PRO A 79 19.31 -4.81 -9.23
CA PRO A 79 18.33 -5.88 -9.15
C PRO A 79 17.14 -5.52 -8.25
N GLY A 80 15.93 -5.69 -8.79
CA GLY A 80 14.67 -5.32 -8.15
C GLY A 80 14.22 -3.88 -8.41
N TRP A 81 15.03 -3.04 -9.08
CA TRP A 81 14.52 -1.79 -9.63
C TRP A 81 13.75 -2.06 -10.91
N THR A 82 12.56 -1.47 -11.01
CA THR A 82 11.65 -1.69 -12.13
C THR A 82 11.18 -0.39 -12.73
N VAL A 83 10.65 -0.47 -13.95
CA VAL A 83 10.01 0.62 -14.66
C VAL A 83 8.55 0.71 -14.22
N ALA A 84 8.14 1.86 -13.72
CA ALA A 84 6.73 2.19 -13.50
C ALA A 84 6.12 2.71 -14.81
N THR A 85 4.90 2.28 -15.13
CA THR A 85 4.18 2.65 -16.36
C THR A 85 2.79 3.15 -16.00
N ALA A 86 2.35 4.23 -16.65
CA ALA A 86 0.95 4.65 -16.64
C ALA A 86 0.27 4.22 -17.95
N ASP A 87 -0.93 3.64 -17.85
CA ASP A 87 -1.65 3.11 -19.01
C ASP A 87 -2.30 4.21 -19.86
N ASP A 88 -2.70 5.30 -19.21
CA ASP A 88 -3.40 6.43 -19.82
C ASP A 88 -2.79 7.78 -19.41
N GLY A 89 -3.51 8.87 -19.67
CA GLY A 89 -3.06 10.23 -19.39
C GLY A 89 -1.97 10.76 -20.34
N GLY A 90 -1.73 12.06 -20.24
CA GLY A 90 -0.64 12.77 -20.90
C GLY A 90 0.56 13.01 -19.97
N GLY A 91 1.60 13.68 -20.46
CA GLY A 91 2.79 13.96 -19.66
C GLY A 91 3.71 12.75 -19.52
N ALA A 92 3.97 12.32 -18.28
CA ALA A 92 4.80 11.15 -18.01
C ALA A 92 4.10 9.85 -18.45
N ARG A 93 4.86 8.90 -19.00
CA ARG A 93 4.38 7.57 -19.42
C ARG A 93 5.11 6.45 -18.70
N ARG A 94 6.44 6.53 -18.62
CA ARG A 94 7.26 5.58 -17.88
C ARG A 94 8.22 6.32 -16.97
N ALA A 95 8.56 5.72 -15.83
CA ALA A 95 9.55 6.28 -14.92
C ALA A 95 10.36 5.17 -14.23
N TRP A 96 11.65 5.39 -14.04
CA TRP A 96 12.52 4.45 -13.34
C TRP A 96 13.67 5.16 -12.64
N TYR A 97 14.25 4.47 -11.68
CA TYR A 97 15.44 4.93 -10.97
C TYR A 97 16.71 4.54 -11.72
N ALA A 98 17.73 5.40 -11.67
CA ALA A 98 19.01 5.21 -12.34
C ALA A 98 20.17 5.76 -11.48
N GLU A 99 21.39 5.56 -11.98
CA GLU A 99 22.64 6.01 -11.34
C GLU A 99 22.77 5.49 -9.89
N PRO A 100 22.95 4.16 -9.71
CA PRO A 100 23.17 3.57 -8.39
C PRO A 100 24.29 4.26 -7.60
N THR A 101 24.07 4.45 -6.30
CA THR A 101 24.98 5.18 -5.43
C THR A 101 24.97 4.67 -3.99
N ASP A 102 26.11 4.80 -3.31
CA ASP A 102 26.37 4.41 -1.93
C ASP A 102 26.30 5.59 -0.93
N ARG A 103 25.87 6.77 -1.39
CA ARG A 103 25.83 8.03 -0.60
C ARG A 103 24.97 7.96 0.67
N TYR A 104 24.06 7.01 0.75
CA TYR A 104 23.12 6.85 1.87
C TYR A 104 22.86 5.35 2.14
N PRO A 105 23.74 4.68 2.90
CA PRO A 105 23.67 3.23 3.11
C PRO A 105 22.67 2.85 4.23
N HIS A 106 21.37 3.06 3.99
CA HIS A 106 20.34 2.72 4.98
C HIS A 106 19.99 1.23 4.98
N GLY A 107 19.87 0.58 3.82
CA GLY A 107 19.66 -0.87 3.76
C GLY A 107 18.22 -1.35 3.78
N VAL A 108 17.22 -0.47 3.58
CA VAL A 108 15.79 -0.85 3.72
C VAL A 108 15.40 -2.04 2.86
N PHE A 109 15.91 -2.12 1.62
CA PHE A 109 15.67 -3.24 0.70
C PHE A 109 16.79 -4.29 0.67
N GLY A 110 17.46 -4.48 1.81
CA GLY A 110 18.49 -5.52 1.98
C GLY A 110 19.83 -5.21 1.32
N ARG A 111 20.01 -3.98 0.81
CA ARG A 111 21.25 -3.50 0.18
C ARG A 111 21.48 -2.02 0.48
N PRO A 112 22.74 -1.58 0.60
CA PRO A 112 23.06 -0.19 0.97
C PRO A 112 22.83 0.81 -0.17
N GLU A 113 22.84 0.38 -1.43
CA GLU A 113 22.77 1.29 -2.56
C GLU A 113 21.36 1.81 -2.84
N ASN A 114 21.30 3.08 -3.21
CA ASN A 114 20.09 3.80 -3.58
C ASN A 114 20.27 4.49 -4.95
N ALA A 115 19.24 5.16 -5.44
CA ALA A 115 19.30 5.82 -6.75
C ALA A 115 19.72 7.29 -6.64
N GLY A 116 20.61 7.70 -7.53
CA GLY A 116 21.02 9.09 -7.69
C GLY A 116 20.16 9.88 -8.67
N ALA A 117 19.43 9.19 -9.55
CA ALA A 117 18.67 9.80 -10.62
C ALA A 117 17.28 9.16 -10.80
N LEU A 118 16.36 9.97 -11.29
CA LEU A 118 15.04 9.59 -11.77
C LEU A 118 15.02 9.86 -13.28
N VAL A 119 14.65 8.87 -14.07
CA VAL A 119 14.38 9.01 -15.50
C VAL A 119 12.89 8.95 -15.71
N VAL A 120 12.35 9.90 -16.47
CA VAL A 120 10.95 9.93 -16.89
C VAL A 120 10.90 9.99 -18.40
N GLU A 121 10.20 9.03 -19.00
CA GLU A 121 9.84 8.99 -20.41
C GLU A 121 8.43 9.58 -20.57
N ASP A 122 8.27 10.50 -21.50
CA ASP A 122 6.97 11.10 -21.81
C ASP A 122 6.16 10.29 -22.81
N VAL A 123 4.90 10.67 -23.04
CA VAL A 123 4.02 10.01 -24.02
C VAL A 123 4.53 10.04 -25.48
N GLN A 124 5.59 10.79 -25.77
CA GLN A 124 6.25 10.86 -27.08
C GLN A 124 7.54 10.01 -27.11
N GLY A 125 7.85 9.27 -26.05
CA GLY A 125 9.05 8.44 -25.93
C GLY A 125 10.33 9.23 -25.62
N ARG A 126 10.22 10.48 -25.14
CA ARG A 126 11.38 11.31 -24.82
C ARG A 126 11.76 11.17 -23.36
N ASN A 127 13.03 10.87 -23.10
CA ASN A 127 13.57 10.73 -21.76
C ASN A 127 14.08 12.05 -21.19
N THR A 128 13.70 12.34 -19.95
CA THR A 128 14.24 13.42 -19.12
C THR A 128 14.85 12.81 -17.86
N THR A 129 16.10 13.16 -17.54
CA THR A 129 16.78 12.69 -16.32
C THR A 129 16.88 13.80 -15.30
N LEU A 130 16.32 13.58 -14.12
CA LEU A 130 16.54 14.40 -12.93
C LEU A 130 17.61 13.75 -12.06
N ARG A 131 18.71 14.47 -11.79
CA ARG A 131 19.78 14.03 -10.88
C ARG A 131 19.67 14.74 -9.55
N LEU A 132 19.70 13.99 -8.46
CA LEU A 132 19.71 14.56 -7.12
C LEU A 132 21.10 15.07 -6.74
N PRO A 133 21.18 16.14 -5.92
CA PRO A 133 22.44 16.58 -5.33
C PRO A 133 23.07 15.48 -4.44
N ALA A 134 24.36 15.63 -4.16
CA ALA A 134 25.15 14.65 -3.40
C ALA A 134 24.61 14.32 -1.99
N ASP A 135 23.74 15.16 -1.44
CA ASP A 135 23.16 15.00 -0.10
C ASP A 135 21.76 14.34 -0.09
N SER A 136 21.32 13.81 -1.23
CA SER A 136 20.02 13.15 -1.37
C SER A 136 20.07 11.92 -2.30
N VAL A 137 19.17 10.97 -2.05
CA VAL A 137 18.94 9.78 -2.89
C VAL A 137 17.44 9.53 -3.07
N PHE A 138 17.03 8.78 -4.08
CA PHE A 138 15.72 8.14 -4.10
C PHE A 138 15.83 6.76 -3.41
N GLU A 139 14.98 6.54 -2.41
CA GLU A 139 15.02 5.38 -1.50
C GLU A 139 13.77 4.51 -1.69
N ASP A 140 13.65 3.90 -2.88
CA ASP A 140 12.56 3.03 -3.30
C ASP A 140 13.04 2.09 -4.44
N LEU A 141 12.21 1.11 -4.83
CA LEU A 141 12.46 0.17 -5.92
C LEU A 141 11.91 0.64 -7.27
N ALA A 142 10.80 1.36 -7.26
CA ALA A 142 10.24 1.98 -8.46
C ALA A 142 9.52 3.29 -8.08
N PRO A 143 9.47 4.30 -8.96
CA PRO A 143 8.55 5.43 -8.80
C PRO A 143 7.08 4.96 -8.81
N ARG A 144 6.15 5.85 -8.49
CA ARG A 144 4.72 5.66 -8.80
C ARG A 144 4.27 6.76 -9.76
N ILE A 145 3.47 6.39 -10.75
CA ILE A 145 3.00 7.29 -11.80
C ILE A 145 1.48 7.23 -11.89
N ALA A 146 0.83 8.38 -11.79
CA ALA A 146 -0.62 8.52 -11.89
C ALA A 146 -1.00 9.99 -12.08
N ASP A 147 -2.21 10.28 -12.56
CA ASP A 147 -2.81 11.61 -12.50
C ASP A 147 -3.37 11.86 -11.09
N PHE A 148 -2.52 12.36 -10.18
CA PHE A 148 -2.90 12.50 -8.77
C PHE A 148 -3.83 13.69 -8.51
N ASP A 149 -3.84 14.68 -9.41
CA ASP A 149 -4.64 15.89 -9.25
C ASP A 149 -5.84 16.01 -10.21
N GLY A 150 -6.01 15.02 -11.11
CA GLY A 150 -7.16 14.88 -11.99
C GLY A 150 -7.15 15.86 -13.17
N ASP A 151 -5.98 16.24 -13.68
CA ASP A 151 -5.84 17.18 -14.80
C ASP A 151 -5.56 16.55 -16.16
N GLY A 152 -5.55 15.22 -16.19
CA GLY A 152 -5.26 14.41 -17.36
C GLY A 152 -3.76 14.26 -17.64
N GLN A 153 -2.87 14.80 -16.80
CA GLN A 153 -1.42 14.65 -16.93
C GLN A 153 -0.86 13.86 -15.75
N ASN A 154 -0.13 12.79 -16.05
CA ASN A 154 0.48 11.98 -15.01
C ASN A 154 1.61 12.74 -14.29
N ASP A 155 1.62 12.60 -12.97
CA ASP A 155 2.70 13.02 -12.09
C ASP A 155 3.53 11.81 -11.63
N VAL A 156 4.74 12.08 -11.15
CA VAL A 156 5.67 11.05 -10.68
C VAL A 156 5.95 11.24 -9.20
N LEU A 157 5.47 10.30 -8.40
CA LEU A 157 5.66 10.22 -6.96
C LEU A 157 6.91 9.41 -6.62
N VAL A 158 7.73 9.93 -5.71
CA VAL A 158 8.95 9.26 -5.25
C VAL A 158 9.18 9.45 -3.75
N ILE A 159 10.00 8.57 -3.18
CA ILE A 159 10.58 8.74 -1.84
C ILE A 159 11.99 9.31 -2.00
N ARG A 160 12.19 10.57 -1.59
CA ARG A 160 13.51 11.22 -1.58
C ARG A 160 14.04 11.29 -0.16
N SER A 161 15.25 10.77 0.06
CA SER A 161 15.88 10.76 1.37
C SER A 161 17.09 11.68 1.42
N SER A 162 17.07 12.61 2.38
CA SER A 162 18.22 13.47 2.69
C SER A 162 19.17 12.75 3.65
N VAL A 163 20.47 12.84 3.37
CA VAL A 163 21.53 12.32 4.26
C VAL A 163 21.59 13.04 5.62
N ARG A 164 20.81 14.12 5.81
CA ARG A 164 20.73 14.89 7.06
C ARG A 164 19.35 14.85 7.71
N ALA A 165 18.28 14.81 6.92
CA ALA A 165 16.92 15.05 7.40
C ALA A 165 15.95 13.86 7.20
N GLY A 166 16.39 12.78 6.56
CA GLY A 166 15.56 11.60 6.30
C GLY A 166 14.63 11.74 5.09
N ALA A 167 13.69 10.81 4.97
CA ALA A 167 12.77 10.69 3.84
C ALA A 167 11.70 11.78 3.79
N GLN A 168 11.22 12.03 2.57
CA GLN A 168 10.05 12.85 2.25
C GLN A 168 9.38 12.27 0.99
N ILE A 169 8.07 12.46 0.90
CA ILE A 169 7.33 12.24 -0.35
C ILE A 169 7.52 13.46 -1.24
N VAL A 170 7.80 13.23 -2.51
CA VAL A 170 7.95 14.29 -3.52
C VAL A 170 7.16 13.92 -4.76
N VAL A 171 6.44 14.91 -5.31
CA VAL A 171 5.75 14.80 -6.59
C VAL A 171 6.49 15.66 -7.62
N TYR A 172 6.99 15.00 -8.66
CA TYR A 172 7.58 15.64 -9.83
C TYR A 172 6.57 15.68 -10.97
N ARG A 173 6.60 16.77 -11.74
CA ARG A 173 5.75 16.95 -12.92
C ARG A 173 6.60 17.26 -14.13
N LEU A 174 6.13 16.82 -15.29
CA LEU A 174 6.78 17.08 -16.57
C LEU A 174 6.05 18.21 -17.31
N ALA A 175 6.75 19.32 -17.55
CA ALA A 175 6.26 20.40 -18.41
C ALA A 175 7.32 20.79 -19.42
N ALA A 176 6.93 20.86 -20.70
CA ALA A 176 7.81 21.25 -21.81
C ALA A 176 9.16 20.50 -21.83
N GLY A 177 9.15 19.20 -21.50
CA GLY A 177 10.37 18.35 -21.48
C GLY A 177 11.28 18.60 -20.28
N THR A 178 10.81 19.28 -19.24
CA THR A 178 11.55 19.51 -17.99
C THR A 178 10.79 18.95 -16.80
N LEU A 179 11.47 18.19 -15.95
CA LEU A 179 10.95 17.77 -14.65
C LEU A 179 11.14 18.88 -13.63
N TYR A 180 10.08 19.21 -12.90
CA TYR A 180 10.14 20.14 -11.78
C TYR A 180 9.43 19.55 -10.56
N GLU A 181 9.92 19.89 -9.38
CA GLU A 181 9.29 19.55 -8.11
C GLU A 181 8.01 20.36 -7.95
N SER A 182 6.86 19.69 -7.91
CA SER A 182 5.55 20.35 -7.77
C SER A 182 5.12 20.45 -6.31
N ALA A 183 5.41 19.42 -5.52
CA ALA A 183 5.17 19.39 -4.08
C ALA A 183 6.12 18.42 -3.38
N ALA A 184 6.38 18.69 -2.10
CA ALA A 184 7.06 17.78 -1.20
C ALA A 184 6.50 17.90 0.23
N THR A 185 6.50 16.80 0.97
CA THR A 185 6.32 16.85 2.42
C THR A 185 7.58 17.37 3.10
N ALA A 186 7.50 17.82 4.35
CA ALA A 186 8.69 18.03 5.15
C ALA A 186 9.45 16.70 5.36
N PRO A 187 10.80 16.70 5.37
CA PRO A 187 11.59 15.53 5.76
C PRO A 187 11.25 15.06 7.18
N ILE A 188 11.28 13.75 7.42
CA ILE A 188 10.87 13.15 8.71
C ILE A 188 11.97 13.13 9.78
N GLY A 189 12.78 14.19 9.81
CA GLY A 189 13.62 14.58 10.94
C GLY A 189 15.10 14.29 10.78
N ARG A 190 15.51 13.02 10.70
CA ARG A 190 16.92 12.61 10.75
C ARG A 190 17.25 11.48 9.75
N PRO A 191 18.52 11.18 9.48
CA PRO A 191 18.91 10.11 8.57
C PRO A 191 18.36 8.76 9.04
N ASN A 192 18.20 7.83 8.10
CA ASN A 192 17.66 6.49 8.31
C ASN A 192 16.25 6.51 8.93
N ARG A 193 15.47 7.52 8.52
CA ARG A 193 14.02 7.59 8.72
C ARG A 193 13.40 7.47 7.35
N TRP A 194 12.65 6.40 7.17
CA TRP A 194 12.09 6.02 5.87
C TRP A 194 10.56 6.07 5.87
N LEU A 195 10.01 6.24 4.67
CA LEU A 195 8.58 6.23 4.37
C LEU A 195 8.34 5.04 3.47
N SER A 196 7.39 4.17 3.81
CA SER A 196 6.93 3.12 2.89
C SER A 196 5.57 3.53 2.35
N ILE A 197 5.41 3.50 1.03
CA ILE A 197 4.11 3.73 0.39
C ILE A 197 3.30 2.44 0.56
N ALA A 198 2.13 2.55 1.17
CA ALA A 198 1.22 1.42 1.40
C ALA A 198 0.17 1.29 0.28
N GLY A 199 -0.14 2.38 -0.42
CA GLY A 199 -1.06 2.29 -1.54
C GLY A 199 -1.45 3.65 -2.10
N ILE A 200 -2.03 3.62 -3.29
CA ILE A 200 -2.51 4.79 -4.03
C ILE A 200 -3.90 4.43 -4.55
N ALA A 201 -4.93 5.03 -3.96
CA ALA A 201 -6.33 4.80 -4.33
C ALA A 201 -7.21 5.95 -3.81
N ASP A 202 -8.45 6.04 -4.27
CA ASP A 202 -9.41 7.03 -3.76
C ASP A 202 -9.95 6.62 -2.37
N TYR A 203 -9.11 6.76 -1.33
CA TYR A 203 -9.45 6.41 0.06
C TYR A 203 -10.40 7.43 0.70
N SER A 204 -10.41 8.68 0.22
CA SER A 204 -11.29 9.74 0.73
C SER A 204 -12.64 9.82 0.01
N GLY A 205 -12.80 9.12 -1.13
CA GLY A 205 -14.03 9.08 -1.92
C GLY A 205 -14.30 10.37 -2.71
N ASN A 206 -13.23 11.09 -3.08
CA ASN A 206 -13.33 12.38 -3.77
C ASN A 206 -13.11 12.30 -5.29
N GLY A 207 -12.87 11.09 -5.81
CA GLY A 207 -12.61 10.81 -7.22
C GLY A 207 -11.16 11.01 -7.67
N ARG A 208 -10.23 11.30 -6.76
CA ARG A 208 -8.78 11.38 -7.04
C ARG A 208 -8.03 10.46 -6.08
N PRO A 209 -6.89 9.89 -6.52
CA PRO A 209 -6.14 9.01 -5.65
C PRO A 209 -5.47 9.79 -4.52
N ASP A 210 -5.61 9.25 -3.31
CA ASP A 210 -4.84 9.62 -2.13
C ASP A 210 -3.61 8.70 -2.01
N ILE A 211 -2.55 9.16 -1.35
CA ILE A 211 -1.30 8.43 -1.12
C ILE A 211 -1.28 7.97 0.33
N ALA A 212 -1.42 6.66 0.55
CA ALA A 212 -1.26 6.06 1.87
C ALA A 212 0.21 5.67 2.10
N LEU A 213 0.74 6.00 3.28
CA LEU A 213 2.11 5.67 3.65
C LEU A 213 2.24 5.36 5.15
N VAL A 214 3.23 4.54 5.49
CA VAL A 214 3.65 4.32 6.87
C VAL A 214 4.98 5.01 7.11
N LYS A 215 5.00 5.96 8.04
CA LYS A 215 6.21 6.61 8.52
C LYS A 215 6.96 5.68 9.46
N THR A 216 8.22 5.43 9.16
CA THR A 216 9.14 4.63 9.98
C THR A 216 8.56 3.25 10.33
N PRO A 217 8.22 2.42 9.33
CA PRO A 217 7.48 1.16 9.52
C PRO A 217 8.20 0.14 10.42
N HIS A 218 9.51 0.30 10.67
CA HIS A 218 10.31 -0.61 11.50
C HIS A 218 10.37 -0.21 12.97
N ILE A 219 9.86 0.96 13.36
CA ILE A 219 10.02 1.49 14.73
C ILE A 219 8.86 2.36 15.23
N GLY A 220 8.25 3.20 14.38
CA GLY A 220 7.31 4.24 14.80
C GLY A 220 5.92 4.02 14.25
N GLY A 221 5.81 3.43 13.07
CA GLY A 221 4.58 2.83 12.58
C GLY A 221 3.39 3.78 12.51
N VAL A 222 3.57 4.95 11.88
CA VAL A 222 2.50 5.95 11.75
C VAL A 222 1.91 5.94 10.34
N LEU A 223 0.67 5.48 10.21
CA LEU A 223 -0.11 5.55 8.98
C LEU A 223 -0.60 6.98 8.74
N GLU A 224 -0.34 7.51 7.56
CA GLU A 224 -0.81 8.80 7.07
C GLU A 224 -1.34 8.65 5.64
N LEU A 225 -2.40 9.40 5.33
CA LEU A 225 -2.89 9.57 3.96
C LEU A 225 -2.64 11.01 3.52
N LEU A 226 -2.22 11.20 2.28
CA LEU A 226 -1.98 12.51 1.66
C LEU A 226 -2.82 12.66 0.40
N SER A 227 -3.51 13.78 0.26
CA SER A 227 -4.10 14.22 -1.02
C SER A 227 -3.17 15.22 -1.71
N PHE A 228 -3.22 15.26 -3.04
CA PHE A 228 -2.45 16.19 -3.85
C PHE A 228 -3.38 17.15 -4.60
N ASP A 229 -3.09 18.45 -4.55
CA ASP A 229 -3.91 19.51 -5.18
C ASP A 229 -3.15 20.31 -6.26
N ARG A 230 -2.19 19.65 -6.93
CA ARG A 230 -1.18 20.22 -7.85
C ARG A 230 0.00 20.90 -7.16
N ARG A 231 -0.19 21.53 -6.01
CA ARG A 231 0.81 22.42 -5.39
C ARG A 231 1.33 21.94 -4.05
N GLN A 232 0.58 21.11 -3.36
CA GLN A 232 0.89 20.67 -2.00
C GLN A 232 0.32 19.28 -1.75
N LEU A 233 1.01 18.56 -0.89
CA LEU A 233 0.54 17.32 -0.28
C LEU A 233 -0.13 17.68 1.05
N ARG A 234 -1.41 17.35 1.20
CA ARG A 234 -2.21 17.67 2.37
C ARG A 234 -2.64 16.40 3.10
N PRO A 235 -2.46 16.32 4.42
CA PRO A 235 -2.97 15.19 5.19
C PRO A 235 -4.48 15.04 5.04
N VAL A 236 -4.93 13.80 4.82
CA VAL A 236 -6.33 13.38 4.94
C VAL A 236 -6.53 12.88 6.36
N GLY A 237 -7.29 13.61 7.17
CA GLY A 237 -7.57 13.25 8.55
C GLY A 237 -6.33 13.25 9.48
N ARG A 238 -6.50 12.66 10.67
CA ARG A 238 -5.42 12.53 11.66
C ARG A 238 -4.66 11.22 11.42
N PRO A 239 -3.31 11.24 11.42
CA PRO A 239 -2.51 10.01 11.33
C PRO A 239 -2.81 9.03 12.46
N LEU A 240 -2.75 7.73 12.15
CA LEU A 240 -2.91 6.64 13.13
C LEU A 240 -1.56 6.00 13.43
N LYS A 241 -1.38 5.51 14.67
CA LYS A 241 -0.20 4.73 15.08
C LYS A 241 -0.53 3.25 15.12
N GLY A 242 0.51 2.42 15.15
CA GLY A 242 0.39 0.99 15.39
C GLY A 242 0.36 0.15 14.11
N PHE A 243 1.12 0.57 13.09
CA PHE A 243 1.16 -0.08 11.77
C PHE A 243 2.58 -0.39 11.34
N SER A 244 2.76 -1.47 10.59
CA SER A 244 4.02 -1.79 9.93
C SER A 244 3.73 -2.47 8.60
N ASN A 245 4.27 -1.94 7.52
CA ASN A 245 4.04 -2.45 6.17
C ASN A 245 5.39 -2.77 5.48
N HIS A 246 6.43 -3.05 6.27
CA HIS A 246 7.72 -3.44 5.72
C HIS A 246 8.54 -4.26 6.72
N VAL A 247 9.14 -5.34 6.23
CA VAL A 247 10.17 -6.10 6.96
C VAL A 247 11.54 -5.57 6.57
N PHE A 248 12.28 -4.97 7.50
CA PHE A 248 13.59 -4.36 7.19
C PHE A 248 14.51 -5.37 6.49
N GLY A 249 15.08 -5.00 5.35
CA GLY A 249 15.93 -5.87 4.55
C GLY A 249 15.18 -6.69 3.48
N SER A 250 13.85 -6.75 3.53
CA SER A 250 13.03 -7.43 2.51
C SER A 250 13.02 -6.63 1.22
N ARG A 251 12.77 -7.32 0.09
CA ARG A 251 12.45 -6.68 -1.19
C ARG A 251 10.96 -6.38 -1.35
N GLU A 252 10.13 -6.90 -0.45
CA GLU A 252 8.71 -6.58 -0.39
C GLU A 252 8.53 -5.10 -0.01
N ALA A 253 7.91 -4.31 -0.89
CA ALA A 253 7.91 -2.86 -0.80
C ALA A 253 6.73 -2.29 -0.01
N SER A 254 5.62 -3.04 0.09
CA SER A 254 4.35 -2.47 0.56
C SER A 254 3.70 -3.26 1.69
N LEU A 255 3.67 -4.61 1.68
CA LEU A 255 2.89 -5.42 2.64
C LEU A 255 1.47 -4.85 2.86
N SER A 256 0.73 -4.60 1.78
CA SER A 256 -0.58 -3.94 1.88
C SER A 256 -1.41 -4.10 0.63
N ALA A 257 -2.72 -4.03 0.79
CA ALA A 257 -3.68 -4.05 -0.30
C ALA A 257 -4.65 -2.88 -0.22
N SER A 258 -5.27 -2.56 -1.36
CA SER A 258 -6.33 -1.56 -1.46
C SER A 258 -7.55 -2.16 -2.13
N THR A 259 -8.69 -2.14 -1.46
CA THR A 259 -9.97 -2.66 -1.99
C THR A 259 -11.14 -2.08 -1.22
N THR A 260 -12.36 -2.19 -1.74
CA THR A 260 -13.58 -1.79 -1.03
C THR A 260 -14.05 -2.92 -0.12
N VAL A 261 -14.20 -2.70 1.19
CA VAL A 261 -14.56 -3.79 2.14
C VAL A 261 -16.01 -3.71 2.62
N ASN A 262 -16.59 -2.52 2.70
CA ASN A 262 -17.90 -2.27 3.31
C ASN A 262 -18.99 -1.84 2.31
N SER A 263 -18.81 -2.13 1.01
CA SER A 263 -19.75 -1.82 -0.09
C SER A 263 -20.11 -0.34 -0.27
N ASP A 264 -19.36 0.60 0.34
CA ASP A 264 -19.57 2.04 0.16
C ASP A 264 -18.93 2.62 -1.12
N ARG A 265 -18.20 1.76 -1.86
CA ARG A 265 -17.43 2.08 -3.09
C ARG A 265 -16.25 3.03 -2.88
N ILE A 266 -15.81 3.22 -1.64
CA ILE A 266 -14.59 3.93 -1.28
C ILE A 266 -13.53 2.88 -0.97
N HIS A 267 -12.30 3.09 -1.46
CA HIS A 267 -11.23 2.14 -1.18
C HIS A 267 -10.87 2.20 0.31
N ASP A 268 -10.67 1.03 0.90
CA ASP A 268 -10.08 0.84 2.22
C ASP A 268 -8.64 0.35 2.06
N LEU A 269 -7.81 0.63 3.05
CA LEU A 269 -6.44 0.16 3.11
C LEU A 269 -6.33 -1.04 4.04
N VAL A 270 -5.76 -2.13 3.53
CA VAL A 270 -5.56 -3.38 4.25
C VAL A 270 -4.06 -3.53 4.50
N LEU A 271 -3.65 -3.53 5.77
CA LEU A 271 -2.24 -3.57 6.13
C LEU A 271 -2.01 -4.14 7.54
N PRO A 272 -0.79 -4.59 7.86
CA PRO A 272 -0.51 -5.17 9.17
C PRO A 272 -0.49 -4.15 10.31
N GLY A 273 -0.75 -4.65 11.51
CA GLY A 273 -0.42 -3.97 12.77
C GLY A 273 1.09 -3.79 12.98
N GLU A 274 1.48 -3.09 14.05
CA GLU A 274 2.87 -2.71 14.33
C GLU A 274 3.85 -3.90 14.39
N ASP A 275 3.43 -5.01 15.00
CA ASP A 275 4.20 -6.25 15.09
C ASP A 275 3.94 -7.21 13.91
N ARG A 276 3.10 -6.78 12.96
CA ARG A 276 2.58 -7.55 11.82
C ARG A 276 1.78 -8.81 12.19
N ARG A 277 1.39 -9.00 13.46
CA ARG A 277 0.58 -10.14 13.95
C ARG A 277 -0.92 -9.87 13.98
N SER A 278 -1.36 -8.85 13.25
CA SER A 278 -2.77 -8.59 13.02
C SER A 278 -2.96 -8.00 11.62
N LEU A 279 -4.02 -8.39 10.93
CA LEU A 279 -4.49 -7.72 9.72
C LEU A 279 -5.46 -6.61 10.11
N LYS A 280 -5.18 -5.37 9.71
CA LYS A 280 -6.05 -4.22 9.95
C LYS A 280 -6.61 -3.69 8.64
N ILE A 281 -7.89 -3.33 8.66
CA ILE A 281 -8.57 -2.64 7.57
C ILE A 281 -8.89 -1.22 8.03
N VAL A 282 -8.40 -0.24 7.29
CA VAL A 282 -8.51 1.18 7.60
C VAL A 282 -9.30 1.88 6.52
N THR A 283 -10.40 2.51 6.92
CA THR A 283 -11.17 3.39 6.05
C THR A 283 -10.78 4.85 6.29
N ALA A 284 -10.81 5.67 5.24
CA ALA A 284 -10.76 7.13 5.36
C ALA A 284 -12.07 7.82 4.93
N ALA A 285 -13.13 7.03 4.68
CA ALA A 285 -14.45 7.54 4.37
C ALA A 285 -14.94 8.54 5.42
N GLY A 286 -15.39 9.71 4.95
CA GLY A 286 -15.78 10.83 5.80
C GLY A 286 -14.61 11.71 6.30
N GLY A 287 -13.42 11.58 5.71
CA GLY A 287 -12.28 12.48 5.93
C GLY A 287 -11.47 12.19 7.20
N SER A 288 -11.63 11.02 7.80
CA SER A 288 -10.86 10.60 8.98
C SER A 288 -10.50 9.13 8.90
N LEU A 289 -9.24 8.80 9.18
CA LEU A 289 -8.78 7.41 9.26
C LEU A 289 -9.41 6.70 10.47
N ARG A 290 -9.97 5.51 10.25
CA ARG A 290 -10.50 4.63 11.30
C ARG A 290 -10.20 3.18 10.96
N VAL A 291 -9.73 2.42 11.95
CA VAL A 291 -9.67 0.95 11.85
C VAL A 291 -11.08 0.42 11.95
N ILE A 292 -11.55 -0.30 10.93
CA ILE A 292 -12.89 -0.91 10.89
C ILE A 292 -12.86 -2.42 11.12
N VAL A 293 -11.71 -3.06 10.89
CA VAL A 293 -11.46 -4.48 11.17
C VAL A 293 -10.06 -4.63 11.73
N ASP A 294 -9.92 -5.50 12.73
CA ASP A 294 -8.66 -5.86 13.37
C ASP A 294 -8.68 -7.36 13.69
N VAL A 295 -7.98 -8.16 12.88
CA VAL A 295 -7.96 -9.62 12.99
C VAL A 295 -6.60 -10.05 13.53
N PRO A 296 -6.53 -10.69 14.72
CA PRO A 296 -5.28 -11.27 15.19
C PRO A 296 -4.88 -12.43 14.28
N LEU A 297 -3.57 -12.59 14.07
CA LEU A 297 -2.97 -13.65 13.27
C LEU A 297 -2.02 -14.49 14.12
N ASP A 298 -1.89 -15.77 13.79
CA ASP A 298 -0.97 -16.68 14.47
C ASP A 298 0.52 -16.36 14.23
N GLY A 299 0.83 -15.56 13.21
CA GLY A 299 2.19 -15.21 12.79
C GLY A 299 2.31 -13.77 12.28
N ALA A 300 3.54 -13.27 12.19
CA ALA A 300 3.80 -11.99 11.56
C ALA A 300 3.70 -12.09 10.04
N ILE A 301 3.00 -11.17 9.38
CA ILE A 301 2.95 -11.09 7.91
C ILE A 301 4.35 -10.73 7.37
N VAL A 302 4.80 -11.41 6.31
CA VAL A 302 6.13 -11.20 5.68
C VAL A 302 6.11 -11.04 4.15
N THR A 303 4.99 -11.33 3.48
CA THR A 303 4.79 -11.10 2.04
C THR A 303 3.87 -9.92 1.79
N ASP A 304 3.65 -9.54 0.53
CA ASP A 304 2.50 -8.70 0.19
C ASP A 304 1.16 -9.35 0.59
N ILE A 305 0.09 -8.55 0.53
CA ILE A 305 -1.29 -8.98 0.79
C ILE A 305 -2.05 -9.02 -0.55
N GLY A 306 -2.54 -10.18 -0.93
CA GLY A 306 -3.37 -10.37 -2.12
C GLY A 306 -4.85 -10.24 -1.77
N VAL A 307 -5.65 -9.82 -2.76
CA VAL A 307 -7.11 -9.71 -2.66
C VAL A 307 -7.73 -10.61 -3.71
N LEU A 308 -8.50 -11.60 -3.25
CA LEU A 308 -9.42 -12.39 -4.05
C LEU A 308 -10.87 -11.94 -3.76
N ASP A 309 -11.81 -12.31 -4.62
CA ASP A 309 -13.24 -12.03 -4.45
C ASP A 309 -14.04 -13.34 -4.39
N ASP A 310 -14.84 -13.51 -3.34
CA ASP A 310 -15.73 -14.65 -3.06
C ASP A 310 -17.02 -14.13 -2.40
N ASP A 311 -17.85 -13.42 -3.16
CA ASP A 311 -18.99 -12.63 -2.66
C ASP A 311 -18.56 -11.60 -1.57
N GLY A 312 -17.34 -11.09 -1.71
CA GLY A 312 -16.66 -10.26 -0.72
C GLY A 312 -15.14 -10.50 -0.73
N PRO A 313 -14.35 -9.58 -0.17
CA PRO A 313 -12.90 -9.67 -0.26
C PRO A 313 -12.34 -10.78 0.64
N VAL A 314 -11.47 -11.60 0.07
CA VAL A 314 -10.65 -12.60 0.76
C VAL A 314 -9.20 -12.15 0.67
N PHE A 315 -8.60 -11.86 1.82
CA PHE A 315 -7.21 -11.43 1.90
C PHE A 315 -6.30 -12.63 2.06
N VAL A 316 -5.25 -12.74 1.25
CA VAL A 316 -4.27 -13.85 1.31
C VAL A 316 -2.88 -13.30 1.58
N MET A 317 -2.13 -13.95 2.48
CA MET A 317 -0.81 -13.48 2.91
C MET A 317 0.06 -14.61 3.47
N GLY A 318 1.37 -14.49 3.28
CA GLY A 318 2.38 -15.38 3.87
C GLY A 318 2.83 -14.90 5.25
N LEU A 319 2.94 -15.84 6.18
CA LEU A 319 3.42 -15.60 7.54
C LEU A 319 4.91 -15.98 7.71
N GLU A 320 5.53 -15.46 8.77
CA GLU A 320 6.95 -15.67 9.07
C GLU A 320 7.37 -17.14 9.26
N ASP A 321 6.42 -18.04 9.55
CA ASP A 321 6.64 -19.48 9.66
C ASP A 321 6.52 -20.23 8.31
N GLY A 322 6.27 -19.49 7.22
CA GLY A 322 6.14 -19.99 5.86
C GLY A 322 4.72 -20.43 5.49
N ARG A 323 3.73 -20.38 6.39
CA ARG A 323 2.34 -20.70 6.04
C ARG A 323 1.71 -19.62 5.16
N LEU A 324 0.86 -20.04 4.23
CA LEU A 324 -0.13 -19.18 3.58
C LEU A 324 -1.39 -19.17 4.45
N VAL A 325 -1.93 -17.99 4.72
CA VAL A 325 -3.23 -17.85 5.39
C VAL A 325 -4.14 -16.96 4.57
N LEU A 326 -5.45 -17.17 4.74
CA LEU A 326 -6.48 -16.25 4.27
C LEU A 326 -7.22 -15.62 5.45
N VAL A 327 -7.73 -14.42 5.25
CA VAL A 327 -8.64 -13.73 6.16
C VAL A 327 -9.89 -13.34 5.38
N ARG A 328 -11.05 -13.79 5.85
CA ARG A 328 -12.34 -13.47 5.22
C ARG A 328 -13.43 -13.26 6.26
N GLN A 329 -14.49 -12.59 5.84
CA GLN A 329 -15.70 -12.44 6.63
C GLN A 329 -16.50 -13.77 6.63
N THR A 330 -17.00 -14.20 7.78
CA THR A 330 -17.88 -15.36 7.89
C THR A 330 -19.29 -15.01 7.42
N ALA A 331 -19.97 -15.92 6.73
CA ALA A 331 -21.41 -15.76 6.50
C ALA A 331 -22.16 -15.69 7.85
N ASP A 332 -23.20 -14.85 7.91
CA ASP A 332 -24.13 -14.75 9.05
C ASP A 332 -25.02 -16.01 9.19
#